data_AF-A0A8T8IAB4-F1
#
_entry.id   AF-A0A8T8IAB4-F1
#
_cell.length_a   1.000
_cell.length_b   1.000
_cell.length_c   1.000
_cell.angle_alpha   90.00
_cell.angle_beta   90.00
_cell.angle_gamma   90.00
#
_symmetry.space_group_name_H-M   'P 1'
#
loop_
_entity.id
_entity.type
_entity.pdbx_description
1 polymer ?
#
loop_
_entity_poly.entity_id
_entity_poly.type
_entity_poly.pdbx_seq_one_letter_code
_entity_poly.pdbx_strand_id
1 'polypeptide(L)' 'MTIKSEEELLTFFKQLKFKKKLFFGVDEKDVWRKLASLQQEYQTLIAIHEAKYEALLAERDSLINARRSHHDEQKETD' A
#
# COMPACT_ATOMS: atom_id res chain seq x y z
N MET A 1 -10.96 -10.83 3.17
CA MET A 1 -10.64 -10.94 1.74
C MET A 1 -9.51 -9.98 1.54
N THR A 2 -8.28 -10.44 1.26
CA THR A 2 -7.12 -9.54 1.19
C THR A 2 -7.14 -8.76 -0.13
N ILE A 3 -7.23 -7.43 -0.04
CA ILE A 3 -7.21 -6.54 -1.21
C ILE A 3 -5.76 -6.35 -1.69
N LYS A 4 -5.53 -6.47 -3.00
CA LYS A 4 -4.18 -6.43 -3.60
C LYS A 4 -3.96 -5.24 -4.52
N SER A 5 -5.00 -4.51 -4.89
CA SER A 5 -4.91 -3.32 -5.74
C SER A 5 -5.85 -2.19 -5.29
N GLU A 6 -5.56 -0.98 -5.72
CA GLU A 6 -6.41 0.18 -5.49
C GLU A 6 -7.79 0.03 -6.16
N GLU A 7 -7.84 -0.61 -7.34
CA GLU A 7 -9.08 -0.86 -8.08
C GLU A 7 -10.01 -1.82 -7.33
N GLU A 8 -9.44 -2.86 -6.70
CA GLU A 8 -10.16 -3.77 -5.81
C GLU A 8 -10.66 -3.04 -4.56
N LEU A 9 -9.85 -2.17 -3.97
CA LEU A 9 -10.24 -1.32 -2.84
C LEU A 9 -11.40 -0.39 -3.18
N LEU A 10 -11.33 0.29 -4.34
CA LEU A 10 -12.37 1.18 -4.83
C LEU A 10 -13.67 0.42 -5.14
N THR A 11 -13.56 -0.78 -5.69
CA THR A 11 -14.72 -1.65 -5.94
C THR A 11 -15.37 -2.07 -4.62
N PHE A 12 -14.58 -2.52 -3.66
CA PHE A 12 -15.04 -2.85 -2.30
C PHE A 12 -15.73 -1.64 -1.65
N PHE A 13 -15.11 -0.46 -1.73
CA PHE A 13 -15.67 0.77 -1.17
C PHE A 13 -17.02 1.14 -1.80
N LYS A 14 -17.14 1.09 -3.13
CA LYS A 14 -18.39 1.37 -3.85
C LYS A 14 -19.51 0.39 -3.50
N GLN A 15 -19.17 -0.84 -3.12
CA GLN A 15 -20.11 -1.88 -2.74
C GLN A 15 -20.52 -1.83 -1.26
N LEU A 16 -19.85 -1.04 -0.42
CA LEU A 16 -20.21 -0.90 0.98
C LEU A 16 -21.65 -0.37 1.12
N LYS A 17 -22.50 -1.17 1.76
CA LYS A 17 -23.86 -0.78 2.16
C LYS A 17 -23.91 -0.74 3.68
N PHE A 18 -24.51 0.29 4.25
CA PHE A 18 -24.70 0.39 5.69
C PHE A 18 -26.08 -0.14 6.10
N LYS A 19 -26.13 -0.78 7.27
CA LYS A 19 -27.37 -1.32 7.84
C LYS A 19 -28.27 -0.17 8.28
N LYS A 20 -29.53 -0.17 7.82
CA LYS A 20 -30.53 0.82 8.24
C LYS A 20 -31.06 0.51 9.66
N LYS A 21 -31.32 1.53 10.46
CA LYS A 21 -32.07 1.43 11.72
C LYS A 21 -33.59 1.46 11.42
N LEU A 22 -34.39 0.88 12.33
CA LEU A 22 -35.82 0.62 12.11
C LEU A 22 -36.70 1.89 12.07
N PHE A 23 -36.30 2.96 12.77
CA PHE A 23 -37.11 4.18 12.88
C PHE A 23 -36.55 5.39 12.13
N PHE A 24 -35.22 5.50 11.95
CA PHE A 24 -34.56 6.44 11.02
C PHE A 24 -33.04 6.19 11.03
N GLY A 25 -32.32 6.54 9.94
CA GLY A 25 -30.85 6.56 9.90
C GLY A 25 -30.15 5.20 9.68
N VAL A 26 -28.84 5.20 9.93
CA VAL A 26 -27.94 4.04 9.78
C VAL A 26 -27.43 3.58 11.14
N ASP A 27 -27.14 2.29 11.25
CA ASP A 27 -26.55 1.68 12.43
C ASP A 27 -25.09 2.13 12.57
N GLU A 28 -24.81 3.03 13.50
CA GLU A 28 -23.46 3.55 13.76
C GLU A 28 -22.45 2.44 14.06
N LYS A 29 -22.84 1.37 14.77
CA LYS A 29 -21.93 0.26 15.07
C LYS A 29 -21.59 -0.53 13.81
N ASP A 30 -22.53 -0.64 12.87
CA ASP A 30 -22.28 -1.22 11.56
C ASP A 30 -21.37 -0.33 10.71
N VAL A 31 -21.59 0.99 10.74
CA VAL A 31 -20.74 1.98 10.03
C VAL A 31 -19.31 1.92 10.53
N TRP A 32 -19.09 2.05 11.85
CA TRP A 32 -17.75 2.04 12.43
C TRP A 32 -17.01 0.73 12.17
N ARG A 33 -17.71 -0.40 12.22
CA ARG A 33 -17.13 -1.71 11.89
C ARG A 33 -16.68 -1.77 10.44
N LYS A 34 -17.51 -1.28 9.51
CA LYS A 34 -17.20 -1.24 8.08
C LYS A 34 -16.04 -0.29 7.76
N LEU A 35 -15.98 0.85 8.44
CA LEU A 35 -14.84 1.77 8.34
C LEU A 35 -13.55 1.14 8.88
N ALA A 36 -13.61 0.45 10.02
CA ALA A 36 -12.45 -0.26 10.56
C ALA A 36 -11.95 -1.36 9.61
N SER A 37 -12.86 -2.13 9.00
CA SER A 37 -12.50 -3.11 7.97
C SER A 37 -11.87 -2.46 6.74
N LEU A 38 -12.43 -1.35 6.26
CA LEU A 38 -11.85 -0.60 5.13
C LEU A 38 -10.44 -0.08 5.45
N GLN A 39 -10.25 0.49 6.64
CA GLN A 39 -8.95 0.98 7.12
C GLN A 39 -7.91 -0.14 7.10
N GLN A 40 -8.27 -1.34 7.54
CA GLN A 40 -7.38 -2.49 7.58
C GLN A 40 -6.94 -2.92 6.17
N GLU A 41 -7.86 -2.98 5.21
CA GLU A 41 -7.53 -3.33 3.82
C GLU A 41 -6.65 -2.25 3.17
N TYR A 42 -6.91 -0.96 3.47
CA TYR A 42 -6.07 0.14 2.99
C TYR A 42 -4.64 0.07 3.54
N GLN A 43 -4.48 -0.20 4.84
CA GLN A 43 -3.16 -0.39 5.46
C GLN A 43 -2.40 -1.57 4.83
N THR A 44 -3.12 -2.64 4.49
CA THR A 44 -2.52 -3.80 3.81
C THR A 44 -1.97 -3.43 2.43
N LEU A 45 -2.74 -2.64 1.66
CA LEU A 45 -2.29 -2.17 0.35
C LEU A 45 -1.06 -1.25 0.44
N ILE A 46 -1.03 -0.35 1.44
CA ILE A 46 0.13 0.50 1.70
C ILE A 46 1.37 -0.35 2.00
N ALA A 47 1.25 -1.35 2.88
CA ALA A 47 2.38 -2.21 3.24
C ALA A 47 2.96 -2.95 2.02
N ILE A 48 2.10 -3.38 1.08
CA ILE A 48 2.53 -3.99 -0.18
C ILE A 48 3.30 -2.98 -1.04
N HIS A 49 2.79 -1.75 -1.16
CA HIS A 49 3.47 -0.70 -1.90
C HIS A 49 4.81 -0.34 -1.28
N GLU A 50 4.87 -0.16 0.04
CA GLU A 50 6.12 0.10 0.77
C GLU A 50 7.14 -1.00 0.52
N ALA A 51 6.78 -2.28 0.69
CA ALA A 51 7.68 -3.39 0.43
C ALA A 51 8.22 -3.40 -1.01
N LYS A 52 7.37 -3.07 -1.98
CA LYS A 52 7.77 -2.97 -3.40
C LYS A 52 8.73 -1.80 -3.63
N TYR A 53 8.45 -0.63 -3.04
CA TYR A 53 9.31 0.54 -3.19
C TYR A 53 10.67 0.33 -2.50
N GLU A 54 10.70 -0.24 -1.31
CA GLU A 54 11.94 -0.59 -0.61
C GLU A 54 12.81 -1.53 -1.42
N ALA A 55 12.24 -2.56 -2.06
CA ALA A 55 12.98 -3.45 -2.94
C ALA A 55 13.60 -2.72 -4.15
N LEU A 56 12.84 -1.81 -4.77
CA LEU A 56 13.33 -1.02 -5.91
C LEU A 56 14.42 -0.03 -5.50
N LEU A 57 14.30 0.59 -4.32
CA LEU A 57 15.32 1.48 -3.77
C LEU A 57 16.62 0.70 -3.48
N ALA A 58 16.53 -0.47 -2.85
CA ALA A 58 17.68 -1.32 -2.57
C ALA A 58 18.41 -1.77 -3.85
N GLU A 59 17.66 -2.11 -4.90
CA GLU A 59 18.24 -2.43 -6.22
C GLU A 59 18.99 -1.22 -6.79
N ARG A 60 18.39 -0.04 -6.73
CA ARG A 60 18.99 1.20 -7.23
C ARG A 60 20.24 1.59 -6.48
N ASP A 61 20.23 1.51 -5.15
CA ASP A 61 21.39 1.80 -4.32
C ASP A 61 22.55 0.85 -4.63
N SER A 62 22.25 -0.43 -4.83
CA SER A 62 23.24 -1.43 -5.25
C SER A 62 23.89 -1.08 -6.58
N LEU A 63 23.10 -0.67 -7.57
CA LEU A 63 23.60 -0.24 -8.89
C LEU A 63 24.42 1.04 -8.82
N ILE A 64 24.00 2.02 -7.99
CA ILE A 64 24.75 3.27 -7.79
C ILE A 64 26.09 2.97 -7.15
N ASN A 65 26.12 2.11 -6.13
CA ASN A 65 27.35 1.73 -5.44
C ASN A 65 28.31 0.97 -6.36
N ALA A 66 27.81 0.01 -7.15
CA ALA A 66 28.62 -0.70 -8.15
C ALA A 66 29.20 0.25 -9.21
N ARG A 67 28.43 1.26 -9.65
CA ARG A 67 28.94 2.27 -10.58
C ARG A 67 30.02 3.14 -9.95
N ARG A 68 29.86 3.53 -8.69
CA ARG A 68 30.85 4.34 -7.94
C ARG A 68 32.16 3.58 -7.79
N SER A 69 32.12 2.31 -7.38
CA SER A 69 33.34 1.50 -7.25
C SER A 69 34.09 1.36 -8.58
N HIS A 70 33.38 1.13 -9.68
CA HIS A 70 34.00 1.10 -11.02
C HIS A 70 34.61 2.44 -11.45
N HIS A 71 34.00 3.56 -11.06
CA HIS A 71 34.55 4.90 -11.34
C HIS A 71 35.81 5.17 -10.51
N ASP A 72 35.84 4.74 -9.25
CA ASP A 72 36.98 4.93 -8.37
C ASP A 72 38.16 4.04 -8.78
N GLU A 73 37.91 2.80 -9.20
CA GLU A 73 38.92 1.89 -9.79
C GLU A 73 39.55 2.48 -11.06
N GLN A 74 38.76 3.11 -11.94
CA GLN A 74 39.27 3.73 -13.17
C GLN A 74 40.15 4.95 -12.90
N LYS A 75 39.95 5.65 -11.78
CA LYS A 75 40.79 6.79 -11.36
C LYS A 75 42.13 6.38 -10.75
N GLU A 76 42.25 5.16 -10.22
CA GLU A 76 43.53 4.65 -9.70
C GLU A 76 44.42 4.05 -10.80
N THR A 77 43.86 3.78 -11.98
CA THR A 77 44.59 3.18 -13.12
C THR A 77 45.13 4.20 -14.13
N ASP A 78 44.78 5.48 -14.03
CA ASP A 78 45.30 6.62 -14.82
C ASP A 78 46.29 7.46 -13.98
#